data_AF-A0A3D3NSR4-F1
#
_entry.id   AF-A0A3D3NSR4-F1
#
_cell.length_a   1.000
_cell.length_b   1.000
_cell.length_c   1.000
_cell.angle_alpha   90.00
_cell.angle_beta   90.00
_cell.angle_gamma   90.00
#
_symmetry.space_group_name_H-M   'P 1'
#
loop_
_entity.id
_entity.type
_entity.pdbx_description
1 polymer ?
#
loop_
_entity_poly.entity_id
_entity_poly.type
_entity_poly.pdbx_seq_one_letter_code
_entity_poly.pdbx_strand_id
1 'polypeptide(L)'
;EPEIRRAEMPGVPEKVALNPTPELLRQTGDLLSKFLAAGGPDERLALIATPEEHAVDVAEFFEPGPPVVSSLAYANATPQSLPGGMLVPLFQVVTDRCRGGALLRLAPQEDGRLLLDWPLFAETHGRRLAGFIEKRPDDPAWFHVGMRRSHALDLPAEFRGRHFGFDLQGGADGSVRCVAVAARETPLGRFFERETEWGVVYLARVLLQHRLDETAGRVIVILDCEGASTGASKAGPGQ
;
A
#
# COMPACT_ATOMS: atom_id res chain seq x y z
N GLU A 1 19.77 8.63 15.52
CA GLU A 1 18.58 8.23 14.76
C GLU A 1 18.88 6.90 14.09
N PRO A 2 17.96 5.92 14.12
CA PRO A 2 18.15 4.69 13.35
C PRO A 2 18.10 5.02 11.85
N GLU A 3 18.97 4.37 11.08
CA GLU A 3 19.07 4.53 9.63
C GLU A 3 17.83 3.93 8.96
N ILE A 4 16.87 4.78 8.59
CA ILE A 4 15.68 4.38 7.84
C ILE A 4 16.13 4.09 6.40
N ARG A 5 16.18 2.80 6.03
CA ARG A 5 16.39 2.40 4.63
C ARG A 5 15.28 3.00 3.76
N ARG A 6 15.67 3.91 2.88
CA ARG A 6 14.82 4.58 1.90
C ARG A 6 14.39 3.57 0.83
N ALA A 7 13.19 3.76 0.27
CA ALA A 7 12.83 3.07 -0.94
C ALA A 7 13.72 3.58 -2.09
N GLU A 8 14.56 2.72 -2.65
CA GLU A 8 15.21 3.01 -3.94
C GLU A 8 14.15 3.00 -5.03
N MET A 9 14.25 3.93 -5.97
CA MET A 9 13.38 3.97 -7.15
C MET A 9 13.91 2.98 -8.19
N PRO A 10 13.27 1.83 -8.45
CA PRO A 10 13.44 1.19 -9.74
C PRO A 10 12.95 2.16 -10.81
N GLY A 11 13.73 2.31 -11.89
CA GLY A 11 13.34 3.12 -13.04
C GLY A 11 11.94 2.70 -13.48
N VAL A 12 11.00 3.65 -13.48
CA VAL A 12 9.60 3.35 -13.75
C VAL A 12 9.46 3.12 -15.25
N PRO A 13 9.25 1.88 -15.74
CA PRO A 13 8.83 1.69 -17.12
C PRO A 13 7.53 2.45 -17.33
N GLU A 14 7.30 2.92 -18.56
CA GLU A 14 6.09 3.65 -18.96
C GLU A 14 4.85 2.94 -18.38
N LYS A 15 4.25 3.50 -17.31
CA LYS A 15 3.23 2.81 -16.50
C LYS A 15 2.00 2.61 -17.37
N VAL A 16 1.78 1.38 -17.85
CA VAL A 16 0.60 1.01 -18.63
C VAL A 16 -0.65 1.19 -17.74
N ALA A 17 -1.53 2.10 -18.15
CA ALA A 17 -2.80 2.31 -17.48
C ALA A 17 -3.72 1.10 -17.71
N LEU A 18 -4.20 0.48 -16.62
CA LEU A 18 -5.20 -0.58 -16.70
C LEU A 18 -6.58 0.02 -16.43
N ASN A 19 -7.57 -0.35 -17.24
CA ASN A 19 -8.96 0.03 -17.05
C ASN A 19 -9.78 -1.17 -16.50
N PRO A 20 -10.75 -0.94 -15.61
CA PRO A 20 -11.62 -2.01 -15.11
C PRO A 20 -12.51 -2.52 -16.25
N THR A 21 -12.27 -3.75 -16.71
CA THR A 21 -13.03 -4.41 -17.78
C THR A 21 -13.35 -5.85 -17.39
N PRO A 22 -14.42 -6.45 -17.94
CA PRO A 22 -14.73 -7.87 -17.68
C PRO A 22 -13.55 -8.81 -18.01
N GLU A 23 -12.77 -8.49 -19.04
CA GLU A 23 -11.61 -9.28 -19.43
C GLU A 23 -10.47 -9.18 -18.42
N LEU A 24 -10.19 -7.99 -17.89
CA LEU A 24 -9.18 -7.82 -16.85
C LEU A 24 -9.58 -8.56 -15.56
N LEU A 25 -10.86 -8.56 -15.20
CA LEU A 25 -11.37 -9.33 -14.06
C LEU A 25 -11.18 -10.85 -14.28
N ARG A 26 -11.51 -11.35 -15.47
CA ARG A 26 -11.32 -12.76 -15.84
C ARG A 26 -9.86 -13.15 -15.79
N GLN A 27 -8.97 -12.36 -16.38
CA GLN A 27 -7.52 -12.57 -16.36
C GLN A 27 -6.96 -12.59 -14.93
N THR A 28 -7.45 -11.69 -14.07
CA THR A 28 -7.07 -11.66 -12.65
C THR A 28 -7.50 -12.95 -11.94
N GLY A 29 -8.72 -13.42 -12.21
CA GLY A 29 -9.23 -14.68 -11.66
C GLY A 29 -8.42 -15.89 -12.11
N ASP A 30 -8.06 -15.96 -13.39
CA ASP A 30 -7.22 -17.02 -13.94
C ASP A 30 -5.83 -17.02 -13.29
N LEU A 31 -5.22 -15.83 -13.16
CA LEU A 31 -3.88 -15.67 -12.58
C LEU A 31 -3.86 -16.03 -11.09
N LEU A 32 -4.82 -15.53 -10.32
CA LEU A 32 -4.94 -15.85 -8.89
C LEU A 32 -5.20 -17.35 -8.69
N SER A 33 -6.05 -17.96 -9.50
CA SER A 33 -6.33 -19.40 -9.42
C SER A 33 -5.09 -20.23 -9.72
N LYS A 34 -4.31 -19.87 -10.76
CA LYS A 34 -3.02 -20.51 -11.06
C LYS A 34 -2.02 -20.37 -9.91
N PHE A 35 -1.93 -19.17 -9.33
CA PHE A 35 -1.02 -18.92 -8.20
C PHE A 35 -1.36 -19.76 -6.97
N LEU A 36 -2.65 -19.87 -6.63
CA LEU A 36 -3.10 -20.68 -5.50
C LEU A 36 -2.98 -22.19 -5.75
N ALA A 37 -3.15 -22.64 -6.99
CA ALA A 37 -3.07 -24.04 -7.38
C ALA A 37 -1.65 -24.53 -7.72
N ALA A 38 -0.68 -23.62 -7.85
CA ALA A 38 0.70 -23.93 -8.18
C ALA A 38 1.31 -24.97 -7.22
N GLY A 39 2.04 -25.93 -7.78
CA GLY A 39 2.55 -27.11 -7.09
C GLY A 39 3.77 -26.87 -6.21
N GLY A 40 4.45 -25.73 -6.39
CA GLY A 40 5.65 -25.39 -5.62
C GLY A 40 6.02 -23.90 -5.66
N PRO A 41 7.02 -23.49 -4.86
CA PRO A 41 7.44 -22.10 -4.75
C PRO A 41 7.82 -21.46 -6.08
N ASP A 42 8.61 -22.13 -6.92
CA ASP A 42 9.09 -21.57 -8.19
C ASP A 42 7.94 -21.22 -9.15
N GLU A 43 6.92 -22.08 -9.24
CA GLU A 43 5.72 -21.81 -10.03
C GLU A 43 4.93 -20.62 -9.50
N ARG A 44 4.88 -20.44 -8.18
CA ARG A 44 4.21 -19.27 -7.56
C ARG A 44 4.98 -17.99 -7.82
N LEU A 45 6.29 -18.03 -7.68
CA LEU A 45 7.17 -16.88 -7.89
C LEU A 45 7.13 -16.38 -9.33
N ALA A 46 6.96 -17.28 -10.31
CA ALA A 46 6.79 -16.90 -11.71
C ALA A 46 5.49 -16.09 -12.01
N LEU A 47 4.54 -16.03 -11.06
CA LEU A 47 3.23 -15.39 -11.22
C LEU A 47 3.10 -14.06 -10.45
N ILE A 48 4.13 -13.65 -9.72
CA ILE A 48 4.15 -12.39 -8.95
C ILE A 48 5.20 -11.43 -9.50
N ALA A 49 4.98 -10.13 -9.28
CA ALA A 49 6.02 -9.12 -9.49
C ALA A 49 7.11 -9.24 -8.41
N THR A 50 8.35 -8.85 -8.76
CA THR A 50 9.53 -8.81 -7.86
C THR A 50 9.72 -10.08 -7.02
N PRO A 51 9.75 -11.28 -7.63
CA PRO A 51 9.77 -12.55 -6.91
C PRO A 51 10.99 -12.73 -5.99
N GLU A 52 12.14 -12.21 -6.40
CA GLU A 52 13.39 -12.26 -5.64
C GLU A 52 13.29 -11.59 -4.26
N GLU A 53 12.44 -10.56 -4.12
CA GLU A 53 12.23 -9.85 -2.85
C GLU A 53 11.24 -10.57 -1.93
N HIS A 54 10.48 -11.54 -2.44
CA HIS A 54 9.29 -12.07 -1.77
C HIS A 54 9.27 -13.60 -1.64
N ALA A 55 10.34 -14.29 -2.04
CA ALA A 55 10.43 -15.74 -1.97
C ALA A 55 10.11 -16.33 -0.58
N VAL A 56 10.64 -15.71 0.48
CA VAL A 56 10.42 -16.14 1.87
C VAL A 56 8.96 -15.89 2.28
N ASP A 57 8.46 -14.66 2.12
CA ASP A 57 7.08 -14.30 2.45
C ASP A 57 6.03 -15.16 1.72
N VAL A 58 6.28 -15.50 0.45
CA VAL A 58 5.41 -16.41 -0.32
C VAL A 58 5.46 -17.81 0.27
N ALA A 59 6.63 -18.35 0.59
CA ALA A 59 6.74 -19.68 1.19
C ALA A 59 5.96 -19.76 2.51
N GLU A 60 6.18 -18.79 3.41
CA GLU A 60 5.51 -18.69 4.72
C GLU A 60 3.98 -18.62 4.59
N PHE A 61 3.47 -17.86 3.62
CA PHE A 61 2.03 -17.74 3.40
C PHE A 61 1.36 -19.09 3.06
N PHE A 62 2.07 -19.96 2.33
CA PHE A 62 1.56 -21.25 1.87
C PHE A 62 1.89 -22.42 2.82
N GLU A 63 2.65 -22.22 3.90
CA GLU A 63 2.87 -23.24 4.94
C GLU A 63 1.57 -23.86 5.49
N PRO A 64 0.53 -23.07 5.85
CA PRO A 64 -0.77 -23.62 6.24
C PRO A 64 -1.62 -24.14 5.06
N GLY A 65 -1.04 -24.29 3.87
CA GLY A 65 -1.74 -24.59 2.62
C GLY A 65 -2.39 -23.36 1.95
N PRO A 66 -2.87 -23.49 0.71
CA PRO A 66 -3.51 -22.38 -0.01
C PRO A 66 -4.88 -22.01 0.62
N PRO A 67 -5.24 -20.71 0.68
CA PRO A 67 -6.59 -20.29 1.04
C PRO A 67 -7.62 -20.66 -0.03
N VAL A 68 -8.88 -20.79 0.37
CA VAL A 68 -10.00 -21.00 -0.55
C VAL A 68 -10.64 -19.65 -0.87
N VAL A 69 -10.65 -19.29 -2.16
CA VAL A 69 -11.30 -18.07 -2.64
C VAL A 69 -12.81 -18.31 -2.75
N SER A 70 -13.58 -17.45 -2.11
CA SER A 70 -15.05 -17.45 -2.14
C SER A 70 -15.63 -16.36 -3.04
N SER A 71 -14.87 -15.28 -3.25
CA SER A 71 -15.28 -14.17 -4.12
C SER A 71 -14.07 -13.42 -4.66
N LEU A 72 -14.17 -13.00 -5.92
CA LEU A 72 -13.29 -12.06 -6.59
C LEU A 72 -14.17 -11.03 -7.32
N ALA A 73 -13.99 -9.75 -6.99
CA ALA A 73 -14.71 -8.66 -7.63
C ALA A 73 -13.80 -7.42 -7.71
N TYR A 74 -14.22 -6.41 -8.47
CA TYR A 74 -13.62 -5.09 -8.34
C TYR A 74 -13.89 -4.50 -6.96
N ALA A 75 -12.91 -3.79 -6.40
CA ALA A 75 -13.14 -2.94 -5.25
C ALA A 75 -14.09 -1.78 -5.63
N ASN A 76 -14.80 -1.23 -4.65
CA ASN A 76 -15.80 -0.18 -4.87
C ASN A 76 -15.22 1.13 -5.42
N ALA A 77 -13.90 1.33 -5.30
CA ALA A 77 -13.21 2.51 -5.80
C ALA A 77 -12.02 2.10 -6.65
N THR A 78 -11.75 2.90 -7.68
CA THR A 78 -10.53 2.82 -8.50
C THR A 78 -9.60 3.95 -8.05
N PRO A 79 -8.69 3.70 -7.09
CA PRO A 79 -7.81 4.75 -6.59
C PRO A 79 -6.79 5.20 -7.63
N GLN A 80 -6.18 6.35 -7.37
CA GLN A 80 -5.00 6.81 -8.09
C GLN A 80 -3.71 6.34 -7.39
N SER A 81 -2.68 5.93 -8.13
CA SER A 81 -1.39 5.58 -7.53
C SER A 81 -0.66 6.82 -7.03
N LEU A 82 0.04 6.72 -5.90
CA LEU A 82 1.06 7.68 -5.53
C LEU A 82 2.48 7.09 -5.66
N PRO A 83 3.42 7.84 -6.27
CA PRO A 83 3.21 9.06 -7.04
C PRO A 83 2.62 8.76 -8.44
N GLY A 84 2.16 9.82 -9.11
CA GLY A 84 1.88 9.78 -10.55
C GLY A 84 0.40 9.73 -10.96
N GLY A 85 -0.53 9.59 -10.02
CA GLY A 85 -1.96 9.82 -10.26
C GLY A 85 -2.67 8.80 -11.17
N MET A 86 -1.99 7.73 -11.58
CA MET A 86 -2.56 6.74 -12.51
C MET A 86 -3.67 5.96 -11.84
N LEU A 87 -4.79 5.73 -12.54
CA LEU A 87 -5.84 4.87 -12.02
C LEU A 87 -5.34 3.43 -11.85
N VAL A 88 -5.62 2.86 -10.69
CA VAL A 88 -5.23 1.50 -10.31
C VAL A 88 -6.49 0.68 -10.08
N PRO A 89 -6.88 -0.20 -11.02
CA PRO A 89 -7.94 -1.18 -10.76
C PRO A 89 -7.53 -2.07 -9.59
N LEU A 90 -8.33 -2.01 -8.52
CA LEU A 90 -8.19 -2.89 -7.37
C LEU A 90 -9.25 -3.98 -7.41
N PHE A 91 -8.85 -5.15 -6.96
CA PHE A 91 -9.72 -6.30 -6.77
C PHE A 91 -9.88 -6.59 -5.29
N GLN A 92 -11.09 -6.93 -4.89
CA GLN A 92 -11.38 -7.51 -3.59
C GLN A 92 -11.37 -9.02 -3.72
N VAL A 93 -10.55 -9.68 -2.90
CA VAL A 93 -10.44 -11.15 -2.83
C VAL A 93 -10.90 -11.60 -1.45
N VAL A 94 -12.04 -12.29 -1.40
CA VAL A 94 -12.56 -12.85 -0.14
C VAL A 94 -12.16 -14.32 -0.06
N THR A 95 -11.53 -14.68 1.05
CA THR A 95 -11.10 -16.07 1.32
C THR A 95 -11.68 -16.58 2.63
N ASP A 96 -11.60 -17.90 2.82
CA ASP A 96 -11.89 -18.55 4.10
C ASP A 96 -11.10 -17.96 5.28
N ARG A 97 -9.88 -17.46 5.03
CA ARG A 97 -8.96 -16.86 6.03
C ARG A 97 -9.05 -15.34 6.12
N CYS A 98 -9.60 -14.67 5.11
CA CYS A 98 -9.77 -13.21 5.09
C CYS A 98 -11.18 -12.86 4.57
N ARG A 99 -12.15 -12.89 5.50
CA ARG A 99 -13.57 -12.66 5.19
C ARG A 99 -13.89 -11.19 4.88
N GLY A 100 -13.09 -10.25 5.40
CA GLY A 100 -13.21 -8.82 5.10
C GLY A 100 -12.68 -8.43 3.72
N GLY A 101 -12.06 -9.36 3.01
CA GLY A 101 -11.48 -9.15 1.68
C GLY A 101 -10.09 -8.53 1.73
N ALA A 102 -9.15 -9.23 1.08
CA ALA A 102 -7.84 -8.69 0.73
C ALA A 102 -7.96 -7.80 -0.51
N LEU A 103 -7.04 -6.85 -0.66
CA LEU A 103 -6.89 -6.08 -1.88
C LEU A 103 -5.85 -6.73 -2.76
N LEU A 104 -6.09 -6.74 -4.07
CA LEU A 104 -5.15 -7.22 -5.08
C LEU A 104 -5.10 -6.22 -6.22
N ARG A 105 -3.93 -6.09 -6.86
CA ARG A 105 -3.80 -5.45 -8.17
C ARG A 105 -2.89 -6.29 -9.06
N LEU A 106 -2.96 -6.02 -10.36
CA LEU A 106 -2.01 -6.55 -11.31
C LEU A 106 -0.90 -5.52 -11.58
N ALA A 107 0.33 -6.00 -11.67
CA ALA A 107 1.51 -5.22 -12.02
C ALA A 107 1.86 -5.50 -13.49
N PRO A 108 1.68 -4.52 -14.40
CA PRO A 108 2.12 -4.66 -15.79
C PRO A 108 3.64 -4.74 -15.87
N GLN A 109 4.14 -5.66 -16.69
CA GLN A 109 5.56 -5.86 -16.99
C GLN A 109 5.92 -5.20 -18.33
N GLU A 110 7.21 -4.94 -18.55
CA GLU A 110 7.72 -4.36 -19.81
C GLU A 110 7.39 -5.22 -21.05
N ASP A 111 7.32 -6.54 -20.87
CA ASP A 111 6.98 -7.50 -21.92
C ASP A 111 5.46 -7.65 -22.17
N GLY A 112 4.64 -6.81 -21.51
CA GLY A 112 3.19 -6.82 -21.62
C GLY A 112 2.49 -7.89 -20.77
N ARG A 113 3.22 -8.73 -20.03
CA ARG A 113 2.60 -9.65 -19.07
C ARG A 113 2.01 -8.88 -17.88
N LEU A 114 0.99 -9.47 -17.27
CA LEU A 114 0.45 -9.02 -15.99
C LEU A 114 0.80 -10.05 -14.92
N LEU A 115 1.41 -9.58 -13.83
CA LEU A 115 1.75 -10.39 -12.67
C LEU A 115 0.97 -9.89 -11.44
N LEU A 116 0.85 -10.72 -10.41
CA LEU A 116 0.22 -10.31 -9.15
C LEU A 116 1.15 -9.34 -8.40
N ASP A 117 0.61 -8.22 -7.91
CA ASP A 117 1.28 -7.47 -6.85
C ASP A 117 1.12 -8.24 -5.53
N TRP A 118 2.15 -9.01 -5.18
CA TRP A 118 2.16 -9.85 -4.01
C TRP A 118 2.13 -9.05 -2.69
N PRO A 119 3.00 -8.04 -2.46
CA PRO A 119 2.98 -7.25 -1.23
C PRO A 119 1.60 -6.73 -0.83
N LEU A 120 0.87 -6.09 -1.75
CA LEU A 120 -0.47 -5.57 -1.45
C LEU A 120 -1.41 -6.69 -0.99
N PHE A 121 -1.43 -7.81 -1.70
CA PHE A 121 -2.29 -8.94 -1.37
C PHE A 121 -1.91 -9.56 -0.02
N ALA A 122 -0.64 -9.88 0.20
CA ALA A 122 -0.16 -10.50 1.42
C ALA A 122 -0.40 -9.62 2.66
N GLU A 123 -0.11 -8.32 2.56
CA GLU A 123 -0.29 -7.36 3.66
C GLU A 123 -1.76 -7.23 4.07
N THR A 124 -2.66 -7.10 3.10
CA THR A 124 -4.10 -6.89 3.36
C THR A 124 -4.81 -8.19 3.72
N HIS A 125 -4.42 -9.32 3.11
CA HIS A 125 -4.91 -10.65 3.47
C HIS A 125 -4.54 -11.00 4.91
N GLY A 126 -3.27 -10.79 5.28
CA GLY A 126 -2.76 -10.98 6.64
C GLY A 126 -3.19 -9.91 7.64
N ARG A 127 -3.98 -8.90 7.21
CA ARG A 127 -4.44 -7.78 8.03
C ARG A 127 -3.29 -7.09 8.81
N ARG A 128 -2.11 -6.96 8.19
CA ARG A 128 -0.90 -6.48 8.86
C ARG A 128 -1.09 -5.08 9.47
N LEU A 129 -1.81 -4.19 8.79
CA LEU A 129 -2.13 -2.86 9.31
C LEU A 129 -3.02 -2.90 10.58
N ALA A 130 -3.97 -3.84 10.66
CA ALA A 130 -4.79 -3.99 11.88
C ALA A 130 -3.91 -4.36 13.07
N GLY A 131 -3.01 -5.34 12.89
CA GLY A 131 -2.03 -5.72 13.90
C GLY A 131 -1.13 -4.56 14.32
N PHE A 132 -0.70 -3.71 13.38
CA PHE A 132 0.09 -2.51 13.68
C PHE A 132 -0.69 -1.47 14.50
N ILE A 133 -1.97 -1.24 14.18
CA ILE A 133 -2.84 -0.32 14.93
C ILE A 133 -3.06 -0.83 16.36
N GLU A 134 -3.33 -2.12 16.51
CA GLU A 134 -3.66 -2.76 17.79
C GLU A 134 -2.44 -2.90 18.71
N LYS A 135 -1.33 -3.43 18.18
CA LYS A 135 -0.13 -3.72 18.97
C LYS A 135 0.72 -2.49 19.26
N ARG A 136 0.56 -1.43 18.46
CA ARG A 136 1.26 -0.14 18.62
C ARG A 136 2.78 -0.30 18.78
N PRO A 137 3.46 -0.99 17.85
CA PRO A 137 4.90 -1.15 17.93
C PRO A 137 5.58 0.22 17.83
N ASP A 138 6.75 0.33 18.48
CA ASP A 138 7.57 1.55 18.41
C ASP A 138 8.35 1.63 17.08
N ASP A 139 8.66 0.47 16.48
CA ASP A 139 9.39 0.41 15.21
C ASP A 139 8.50 0.83 14.02
N PRO A 140 9.06 1.59 13.06
CA PRO A 140 8.33 1.99 11.87
C PRO A 140 8.17 0.80 10.90
N ALA A 141 7.05 0.76 10.18
CA ALA A 141 6.76 -0.30 9.21
C ALA A 141 6.08 0.23 7.95
N TRP A 142 6.41 -0.35 6.79
CA TRP A 142 5.82 -0.02 5.50
C TRP A 142 4.48 -0.71 5.31
N PHE A 143 3.51 0.00 4.72
CA PHE A 143 2.20 -0.54 4.39
C PHE A 143 1.70 0.00 3.05
N HIS A 144 1.07 -0.88 2.27
CA HIS A 144 0.17 -0.49 1.19
C HIS A 144 -1.20 -0.15 1.76
N VAL A 145 -1.68 1.04 1.44
CA VAL A 145 -2.94 1.58 1.97
C VAL A 145 -3.73 2.30 0.91
N GLY A 146 -5.06 2.15 0.98
CA GLY A 146 -5.97 3.16 0.46
C GLY A 146 -5.84 4.41 1.35
N MET A 147 -5.59 5.57 0.75
CA MET A 147 -5.32 6.81 1.45
C MET A 147 -6.20 7.93 0.91
N ARG A 148 -6.87 8.66 1.80
CA ARG A 148 -7.68 9.82 1.44
C ARG A 148 -7.40 10.97 2.40
N ARG A 149 -7.35 12.21 1.89
CA ARG A 149 -7.25 13.39 2.76
C ARG A 149 -8.38 13.41 3.78
N SER A 150 -8.02 13.73 5.02
CA SER A 150 -8.92 13.78 6.16
C SER A 150 -8.69 15.08 6.92
N HIS A 151 -9.77 15.62 7.48
CA HIS A 151 -9.66 16.73 8.42
C HIS A 151 -9.14 16.28 9.78
N ALA A 152 -9.00 14.97 10.02
CA ALA A 152 -8.51 14.37 11.26
C ALA A 152 -9.19 14.95 12.50
N LEU A 153 -10.52 15.16 12.46
CA LEU A 153 -11.28 15.90 13.48
C LEU A 153 -11.17 15.31 14.89
N ASP A 154 -10.78 14.05 15.00
CA ASP A 154 -10.50 13.36 16.27
C ASP A 154 -9.22 13.87 16.96
N LEU A 155 -8.40 14.69 16.28
CA LEU A 155 -7.18 15.28 16.82
C LEU A 155 -7.37 16.76 17.22
N PRO A 156 -6.64 17.24 18.25
CA PRO A 156 -6.71 18.63 18.71
C PRO A 156 -6.41 19.64 17.60
N ALA A 157 -7.12 20.78 17.62
CA ALA A 157 -7.01 21.81 16.57
C ALA A 157 -5.57 22.34 16.39
N GLU A 158 -4.85 22.55 17.48
CA GLU A 158 -3.45 22.98 17.46
C GLU A 158 -2.54 21.98 16.74
N PHE A 159 -2.76 20.68 16.98
CA PHE A 159 -2.02 19.62 16.30
C PHE A 159 -2.36 19.56 14.80
N ARG A 160 -3.65 19.68 14.46
CA ARG A 160 -4.15 19.69 13.07
C ARG A 160 -3.60 20.86 12.25
N GLY A 161 -3.37 22.01 12.86
CA GLY A 161 -2.75 23.16 12.20
C GLY A 161 -1.36 22.89 11.63
N ARG A 162 -0.62 21.94 12.24
CA ARG A 162 0.77 21.60 11.89
C ARG A 162 0.89 20.37 10.98
N HIS A 163 -0.20 19.64 10.77
CA HIS A 163 -0.19 18.35 10.07
C HIS A 163 -1.22 18.27 8.94
N PHE A 164 -0.94 17.45 7.95
CA PHE A 164 -1.94 16.88 7.05
C PHE A 164 -2.51 15.61 7.67
N GLY A 165 -3.83 15.45 7.64
CA GLY A 165 -4.51 14.24 8.08
C GLY A 165 -4.90 13.36 6.89
N PHE A 166 -4.81 12.04 7.09
CA PHE A 166 -5.23 11.04 6.11
C PHE A 166 -6.02 9.93 6.78
N ASP A 167 -7.13 9.54 6.16
CA ASP A 167 -7.79 8.28 6.47
C ASP A 167 -7.09 7.19 5.68
N LEU A 168 -6.53 6.20 6.38
CA LEU A 168 -5.88 5.03 5.80
C LEU A 168 -6.79 3.81 5.89
N GLN A 169 -6.81 2.99 4.84
CA GLN A 169 -7.56 1.75 4.74
C GLN A 169 -6.64 0.60 4.32
N GLY A 170 -6.63 -0.49 5.10
CA GLY A 170 -5.77 -1.66 4.89
C GLY A 170 -6.50 -2.94 4.51
N GLY A 171 -7.74 -2.85 4.02
CA GLY A 171 -8.57 -4.00 3.61
C GLY A 171 -9.78 -3.55 2.80
N ALA A 172 -10.44 -4.46 2.08
CA ALA A 172 -11.47 -4.09 1.10
C ALA A 172 -12.79 -3.61 1.72
N ASP A 173 -13.20 -4.18 2.85
CA ASP A 173 -14.45 -3.86 3.56
C ASP A 173 -14.40 -2.59 4.42
N GLY A 174 -13.24 -1.93 4.53
CA GLY A 174 -13.05 -0.75 5.37
C GLY A 174 -12.99 -1.03 6.88
N SER A 175 -12.97 -2.32 7.29
CA SER A 175 -12.86 -2.70 8.71
C SER A 175 -11.50 -2.36 9.31
N VAL A 176 -10.45 -2.30 8.48
CA VAL A 176 -9.10 -1.92 8.88
C VAL A 176 -8.86 -0.48 8.46
N ARG A 177 -9.05 0.46 9.39
CA ARG A 177 -8.87 1.89 9.13
C ARG A 177 -8.21 2.62 10.30
N CYS A 178 -7.45 3.66 9.99
CA CYS A 178 -6.94 4.59 10.99
C CYS A 178 -6.74 6.00 10.42
N VAL A 179 -6.63 6.98 11.30
CA VAL A 179 -6.15 8.32 10.92
C VAL A 179 -4.63 8.35 11.10
N ALA A 180 -3.93 8.74 10.05
CA ALA A 180 -2.49 8.99 10.08
C ALA A 180 -2.19 10.43 9.68
N VAL A 181 -1.03 10.94 10.11
CA VAL A 181 -0.67 12.35 9.91
C VAL A 181 0.73 12.52 9.36
N ALA A 182 0.92 13.54 8.52
CA ALA A 182 2.23 13.96 8.03
C ALA A 182 2.48 15.43 8.39
N ALA A 183 3.69 15.78 8.84
CA ALA A 183 4.02 17.15 9.18
C ALA A 183 4.07 18.05 7.93
N ARG A 184 3.37 19.19 7.96
CA ARG A 184 3.19 20.08 6.79
C ARG A 184 4.52 20.65 6.28
N GLU A 185 5.38 21.08 7.19
CA GLU A 185 6.62 21.78 6.87
C GLU A 185 7.78 20.86 6.43
N THR A 186 7.50 19.59 6.17
CA THR A 186 8.50 18.62 5.72
C THR A 186 8.46 18.45 4.19
N PRO A 187 9.54 17.94 3.56
CA PRO A 187 9.50 17.55 2.16
C PRO A 187 8.35 16.59 1.83
N LEU A 188 8.03 15.68 2.75
CA LEU A 188 6.90 14.76 2.63
C LEU A 188 5.55 15.49 2.70
N GLY A 189 5.39 16.45 3.60
CA GLY A 189 4.22 17.33 3.66
C GLY A 189 3.98 18.06 2.34
N ARG A 190 5.03 18.65 1.75
CA ARG A 190 4.97 19.31 0.43
C ARG A 190 4.67 18.34 -0.71
N PHE A 191 5.18 17.11 -0.63
CA PHE A 191 4.82 16.05 -1.58
C PHE A 191 3.32 15.77 -1.51
N PHE A 192 2.77 15.51 -0.32
CA PHE A 192 1.34 15.26 -0.20
C PHE A 192 0.49 16.47 -0.55
N GLU A 193 0.95 17.69 -0.25
CA GLU A 193 0.25 18.90 -0.63
C GLU A 193 0.00 18.98 -2.14
N ARG A 194 1.03 18.63 -2.92
CA ARG A 194 1.02 18.65 -4.39
C ARG A 194 0.31 17.45 -5.02
N GLU A 195 0.52 16.25 -4.48
CA GLU A 195 0.10 15.00 -5.13
C GLU A 195 -1.27 14.50 -4.69
N THR A 196 -1.84 15.06 -3.62
CA THR A 196 -3.15 14.61 -3.09
C THR A 196 -4.21 15.69 -3.16
N GLU A 197 -5.44 15.27 -3.47
CA GLU A 197 -6.60 16.14 -3.58
C GLU A 197 -7.69 15.70 -2.61
N TRP A 198 -8.60 16.62 -2.28
CA TRP A 198 -9.77 16.29 -1.46
C TRP A 198 -10.76 15.45 -2.28
N GLY A 199 -11.35 14.44 -1.64
CA GLY A 199 -12.33 13.56 -2.28
C GLY A 199 -11.74 12.46 -3.17
N VAL A 200 -10.44 12.48 -3.45
CA VAL A 200 -9.74 11.44 -4.22
C VAL A 200 -9.17 10.38 -3.29
N VAL A 201 -9.29 9.11 -3.69
CA VAL A 201 -8.66 7.98 -3.00
C VAL A 201 -7.40 7.60 -3.74
N TYR A 202 -6.32 7.41 -2.98
CA TYR A 202 -5.02 7.03 -3.48
C TYR A 202 -4.66 5.62 -3.02
N LEU A 203 -3.93 4.87 -3.84
CA LEU A 203 -3.17 3.71 -3.40
C LEU A 203 -1.73 4.17 -3.20
N ALA A 204 -1.25 4.09 -1.96
CA ALA A 204 0.07 4.54 -1.59
C ALA A 204 0.79 3.46 -0.78
N ARG A 205 2.12 3.46 -0.87
CA ARG A 205 2.97 2.72 0.06
C ARG A 205 3.62 3.71 1.00
N VAL A 206 3.36 3.59 2.29
CA VAL A 206 3.75 4.58 3.31
C VAL A 206 4.45 3.93 4.49
N LEU A 207 5.44 4.62 5.06
CA LEU A 207 6.13 4.22 6.28
C LEU A 207 5.39 4.82 7.47
N LEU A 208 4.83 3.98 8.33
CA LEU A 208 4.05 4.40 9.49
C LEU A 208 4.80 4.14 10.79
N GLN A 209 4.62 5.02 11.78
CA GLN A 209 5.12 4.84 13.14
C GLN A 209 4.13 5.38 14.17
N HIS A 210 3.96 4.68 15.30
CA HIS A 210 3.29 5.27 16.45
C HIS A 210 4.22 6.25 17.15
N ARG A 211 3.77 7.48 17.38
CA ARG A 211 4.52 8.50 18.13
C ARG A 211 3.67 9.09 19.24
N LEU A 212 4.33 9.47 20.32
CA LEU A 212 3.74 10.29 21.36
C LEU A 212 3.95 11.76 21.00
N ASP A 213 2.86 12.52 21.00
CA ASP A 213 2.82 13.96 20.89
C ASP A 213 2.23 14.55 22.19
N GLU A 214 2.77 15.68 22.62
CA GLU A 214 2.37 16.32 23.88
C GLU A 214 0.93 16.83 23.86
N THR A 215 0.42 17.22 22.70
CA THR A 215 -0.93 17.77 22.52
C THR A 215 -1.93 16.67 22.16
N ALA A 216 -1.57 15.79 21.22
CA ALA A 216 -2.47 14.80 20.63
C ALA A 216 -2.37 13.39 21.27
N GLY A 217 -1.44 13.19 22.21
CA GLY A 217 -1.18 11.87 22.77
C GLY A 217 -0.56 10.95 21.73
N ARG A 218 -0.96 9.67 21.69
CA ARG A 218 -0.41 8.72 20.72
C ARG A 218 -1.09 8.86 19.37
N VAL A 219 -0.29 9.11 18.33
CA VAL A 219 -0.73 9.28 16.93
C VAL A 219 0.05 8.36 16.00
N ILE A 220 -0.52 8.02 14.85
CA ILE A 220 0.19 7.33 13.77
C ILE A 220 0.73 8.38 12.81
N VAL A 221 2.05 8.44 12.66
CA VAL A 221 2.74 9.40 11.80
C VAL A 221 3.21 8.70 10.53
N ILE A 222 2.97 9.34 9.39
CA ILE A 222 3.56 8.98 8.10
C ILE A 222 4.96 9.59 8.04
N LEU A 223 5.97 8.74 8.04
CA LEU A 223 7.38 9.15 8.02
C LEU A 223 7.93 9.26 6.61
N ASP A 224 7.43 8.43 5.70
CA ASP A 224 7.87 8.38 4.31
C ASP A 224 6.74 7.85 3.42
N CYS A 225 6.84 8.13 2.13
CA CYS A 225 5.96 7.62 1.08
C CYS A 225 6.80 7.22 -0.10
N GLU A 226 6.55 6.03 -0.67
CA GLU A 226 7.25 5.59 -1.87
C GLU A 226 7.13 6.67 -2.97
N GLY A 227 8.26 7.00 -3.60
CA GLY A 227 8.34 8.04 -4.63
C GLY A 227 8.31 9.49 -4.14
N ALA A 228 8.18 9.73 -2.82
CA ALA A 228 8.44 11.04 -2.26
C ALA A 228 9.96 11.24 -2.16
N SER A 229 10.51 12.11 -3.02
CA SER A 229 11.90 12.55 -2.86
C SER A 229 12.04 13.38 -1.57
N THR A 230 12.29 12.75 -0.44
CA THR A 230 12.67 13.45 0.80
C THR A 230 14.10 13.95 0.65
N GLY A 231 14.29 15.03 -0.12
CA GLY A 231 15.60 15.54 -0.47
C GLY A 231 16.44 15.89 0.76
N ALA A 232 17.58 15.23 0.91
CA ALA A 232 18.79 15.98 1.22
C ALA A 232 19.20 16.64 -0.09
N SER A 233 19.28 17.97 -0.11
CA SER A 233 19.76 18.74 -1.25
C SER A 233 21.01 18.08 -1.82
N LYS A 234 21.05 17.88 -3.14
CA LYS A 234 22.33 17.74 -3.84
C LYS A 234 23.13 19.00 -3.49
N ALA A 235 24.09 18.87 -2.58
CA ALA A 235 25.23 19.77 -2.60
C ALA A 235 25.87 19.54 -3.96
N GLY A 236 25.61 20.44 -4.91
CA GLY A 236 26.40 20.48 -6.12
C GLY A 236 27.86 20.63 -5.70
N PRO A 237 28.81 19.91 -6.32
CA PRO A 237 30.20 20.32 -6.19
C PRO A 237 30.27 21.73 -6.79
N GLY A 238 30.50 22.71 -5.91
CA GLY A 238 30.80 24.07 -6.30
C GLY A 238 32.10 24.10 -7.10
N GLN A 239 32.14 25.05 -8.03
CA GLN A 239 33.29 25.68 -8.70
C GLN A 239 34.44 24.77 -9.15
#